data_AF-X1KS40-F1
#
_entry.id   AF-X1KS40-F1
#
_cell.length_a   1.000
_cell.length_b   1.000
_cell.length_c   1.000
_cell.angle_alpha   90.00
_cell.angle_beta   90.00
_cell.angle_gamma   90.00
#
_symmetry.space_group_name_H-M   'P 1'
#
loop_
_entity.id
_entity.type
_entity.pdbx_description
1 polymer ?
#
loop_
_entity_poly.entity_id
_entity_poly.type
_entity_poly.pdbx_seq_one_letter_code
_entity_poly.pdbx_strand_id
1 'polypeptide(L)'
;MSFDARGQIAKSLVYLGWKGLKTVRQYVIPANPQTDDQQQQRGYFTTAVGQWHTDGFTSDDASAWNLLALSLKEALSGFNIYVRLKVKALIAAVTWESFTEVSPGTPTVDGTTITAKTELLTACDVYYGTKITAMFNTEEGTPVAGDLSVELTGLTASTKYYFYIKDKTDPKSARTGIYSFETTAV
;
A
#
# COMPACT_ATOMS: atom_id res chain seq x y z
N MET A 1 9.71 41.03 36.53
CA MET A 1 10.20 40.76 35.15
C MET A 1 11.19 39.62 35.24
N SER A 2 10.98 38.52 34.52
CA SER A 2 11.85 37.33 34.60
C SER A 2 13.13 37.54 33.78
N PHE A 3 14.30 37.25 34.37
CA PHE A 3 15.64 37.43 33.79
C PHE A 3 16.09 36.23 32.91
N ASP A 4 15.14 35.58 32.24
CA ASP A 4 15.46 34.49 31.32
C ASP A 4 15.44 35.02 29.89
N ALA A 5 16.63 35.17 29.29
CA ALA A 5 16.79 35.64 27.92
C ALA A 5 16.27 34.56 26.97
N ARG A 6 15.02 34.71 26.53
CA ARG A 6 14.37 33.84 25.56
C ARG A 6 13.94 34.65 24.35
N GLY A 7 14.23 34.14 23.17
CA GLY A 7 13.77 34.74 21.92
C GLY A 7 14.87 35.01 20.91
N GLN A 8 14.45 35.52 19.76
CA GLN A 8 15.30 35.82 18.62
C GLN A 8 15.62 37.31 18.59
N ILE A 9 16.89 37.66 18.45
CA ILE A 9 17.33 39.04 18.24
C ILE A 9 17.77 39.20 16.79
N ALA A 10 17.16 40.16 16.09
CA ALA A 10 17.58 40.65 14.77
C ALA A 10 17.84 39.57 13.69
N LYS A 11 17.21 38.39 13.79
CA LYS A 11 17.49 37.23 12.93
C LYS A 11 18.99 36.86 12.84
N SER A 12 19.74 37.12 13.90
CA SER A 12 21.17 36.79 13.98
C SER A 12 21.45 35.79 15.09
N LEU A 13 20.77 35.93 16.24
CA LEU A 13 20.97 35.08 17.41
C LEU A 13 19.62 34.64 17.99
N VAL A 14 19.57 33.41 18.48
CA VAL A 14 18.43 32.85 19.23
C VAL A 14 18.92 32.44 20.60
N TYR A 15 18.27 33.01 21.63
CA TYR A 15 18.53 32.71 23.04
C TYR A 15 17.48 31.73 23.56
N LEU A 16 17.94 30.66 24.20
CA LEU A 16 17.09 29.63 24.79
C LEU A 16 17.74 29.01 26.03
N GLY A 17 16.90 28.53 26.96
CA GLY A 17 17.34 27.66 28.04
C GLY A 17 17.32 26.20 27.57
N TRP A 18 18.46 25.50 27.63
CA TRP A 18 18.55 24.07 27.35
C TRP A 18 19.18 23.33 28.52
N LYS A 19 18.43 22.41 29.14
CA LYS A 19 18.88 21.62 30.31
C LYS A 19 19.50 22.47 31.44
N GLY A 20 18.90 23.62 31.75
CA GLY A 20 19.38 24.54 32.78
C GLY A 20 20.56 25.44 32.35
N LEU A 21 21.08 25.29 31.13
CA LEU A 21 22.14 26.13 30.58
C LEU A 21 21.56 27.23 29.69
N LYS A 22 22.04 28.46 29.90
CA LYS A 22 21.73 29.60 29.02
C LYS A 22 22.53 29.46 27.73
N THR A 23 21.85 29.12 26.64
CA THR A 23 22.48 28.83 25.35
C THR A 23 22.11 29.90 24.33
N VAL A 24 23.10 30.32 23.53
CA VAL A 24 22.89 31.14 22.34
C VAL A 24 23.27 30.31 21.11
N ARG A 25 22.43 30.36 20.08
CA ARG A 25 22.76 29.80 18.76
C ARG A 25 22.59 30.86 17.69
N GLN A 26 23.40 30.78 16.63
CA GLN A 26 23.17 31.59 15.45
C GLN A 26 21.77 31.28 14.89
N TYR A 27 21.05 32.33 14.50
CA TYR A 27 19.84 32.17 13.73
C TYR A 27 20.24 31.70 12.33
N VAL A 28 20.27 30.39 12.15
CA VAL A 28 20.42 29.77 10.86
C VAL A 28 19.01 29.63 10.28
N ILE A 29 18.71 30.38 9.21
CA ILE A 29 17.66 29.94 8.29
C ILE A 29 18.24 28.69 7.67
N PRO A 30 17.69 27.49 7.93
CA PRO A 30 18.14 26.31 7.20
C PRO A 30 18.06 26.69 5.73
N ALA A 31 19.13 26.48 4.95
CA ALA A 31 18.99 26.48 3.50
C ALA A 31 17.79 25.56 3.25
N ASN A 32 16.67 26.12 2.78
CA ASN A 32 15.45 25.36 2.54
C ASN A 32 15.66 24.75 1.16
N PRO A 33 16.39 23.63 1.06
CA PRO A 33 16.83 23.18 -0.23
C PRO A 33 15.53 22.68 -0.87
N GLN A 34 15.20 23.21 -2.03
CA GLN A 34 14.22 22.59 -2.91
C GLN A 34 15.03 21.86 -3.97
N THR A 35 15.94 20.99 -3.54
CA THR A 35 16.76 20.26 -4.51
C THR A 35 15.86 19.36 -5.34
N ASP A 36 16.28 19.09 -6.56
CA ASP A 36 15.53 18.23 -7.48
C ASP A 36 15.25 16.85 -6.84
N ASP A 37 16.23 16.27 -6.16
CA ASP A 37 16.07 15.00 -5.42
C ASP A 37 14.99 15.07 -4.33
N GLN A 38 14.93 16.17 -3.58
CA GLN A 38 13.93 16.34 -2.52
C GLN A 38 12.54 16.56 -3.11
N GLN A 39 12.43 17.31 -4.21
CA GLN A 39 11.19 17.48 -4.94
C GLN A 39 10.71 16.16 -5.54
N GLN A 40 11.62 15.36 -6.09
CA GLN A 40 11.31 14.06 -6.67
C GLN A 40 10.76 13.09 -5.62
N GLN A 41 11.40 12.98 -4.45
CA GLN A 41 10.90 12.14 -3.37
C GLN A 41 9.52 12.58 -2.88
N ARG A 42 9.28 13.89 -2.75
CA ARG A 42 7.94 14.43 -2.44
C ARG A 42 6.93 14.11 -3.54
N GLY A 43 7.35 14.21 -4.80
CA GLY A 43 6.56 13.87 -5.97
C GLY A 43 6.08 12.41 -5.96
N TYR A 44 6.91 11.46 -5.54
CA TYR A 44 6.48 10.06 -5.38
C TYR A 44 5.37 9.89 -4.36
N PHE A 45 5.48 10.55 -3.20
CA PHE A 45 4.41 10.54 -2.20
C PHE A 45 3.12 11.20 -2.73
N THR A 46 3.24 12.38 -3.35
CA THR A 46 2.08 13.06 -3.95
C THR A 46 1.38 12.17 -4.98
N THR A 47 2.16 11.50 -5.83
CA THR A 47 1.64 10.59 -6.86
C THR A 47 0.92 9.40 -6.23
N ALA A 48 1.55 8.72 -5.27
CA ALA A 48 0.97 7.56 -4.61
C ALA A 48 -0.31 7.91 -3.83
N VAL A 49 -0.34 9.04 -3.12
CA VAL A 49 -1.54 9.50 -2.42
C VAL A 49 -2.65 9.86 -3.40
N GLY A 50 -2.32 10.54 -4.51
CA GLY A 50 -3.28 10.86 -5.57
C GLY A 50 -3.94 9.59 -6.13
N GLN A 51 -3.13 8.61 -6.51
CA GLN A 51 -3.59 7.34 -7.08
C GLN A 51 -4.47 6.53 -6.13
N TRP A 52 -4.17 6.51 -4.83
CA TRP A 52 -5.07 5.90 -3.84
C TRP A 52 -6.50 6.47 -3.90
N HIS A 53 -6.64 7.75 -4.22
CA HIS A 53 -7.94 8.41 -4.28
C HIS A 53 -8.58 8.40 -5.67
N THR A 54 -7.83 8.15 -6.74
CA THR A 54 -8.32 8.25 -8.13
C THR A 54 -8.40 6.92 -8.86
N ASP A 55 -7.65 5.89 -8.45
CA ASP A 55 -7.59 4.60 -9.16
C ASP A 55 -8.89 3.78 -9.07
N GLY A 56 -9.86 4.21 -8.23
CA GLY A 56 -11.17 3.57 -8.12
C GLY A 56 -11.27 2.48 -7.05
N PHE A 57 -10.42 2.52 -6.01
CA PHE A 57 -10.52 1.58 -4.90
C PHE A 57 -11.88 1.66 -4.19
N THR A 58 -12.53 0.51 -4.06
CA THR A 58 -13.77 0.36 -3.31
C THR A 58 -13.52 0.29 -1.80
N SER A 59 -14.59 0.30 -1.00
CA SER A 59 -14.50 0.04 0.45
C SER A 59 -13.91 -1.34 0.76
N ASP A 60 -14.18 -2.32 -0.10
CA ASP A 60 -13.71 -3.69 0.07
C ASP A 60 -12.22 -3.77 -0.23
N ASP A 61 -11.74 -3.06 -1.26
CA ASP A 61 -10.31 -2.93 -1.55
C ASP A 61 -9.56 -2.25 -0.40
N ALA A 62 -10.10 -1.14 0.12
CA ALA A 62 -9.53 -0.47 1.28
C ALA A 62 -9.47 -1.37 2.52
N SER A 63 -10.50 -2.19 2.74
CA SER A 63 -10.55 -3.18 3.81
C SER A 63 -9.51 -4.29 3.61
N ALA A 64 -9.31 -4.75 2.38
CA ALA A 64 -8.29 -5.73 2.04
C ALA A 64 -6.87 -5.20 2.30
N TRP A 65 -6.61 -3.91 2.00
CA TRP A 65 -5.34 -3.27 2.35
C TRP A 65 -5.13 -3.18 3.87
N ASN A 66 -6.18 -2.90 4.64
CA ASN A 66 -6.10 -2.94 6.11
C ASN A 66 -5.79 -4.34 6.64
N LEU A 67 -6.37 -5.38 6.02
CA LEU A 67 -6.11 -6.77 6.38
C LEU A 67 -4.66 -7.17 6.07
N LEU A 68 -4.09 -6.68 4.96
CA LEU A 68 -2.66 -6.79 4.70
C LEU A 68 -1.82 -6.12 5.78
N ALA A 69 -2.14 -4.88 6.16
CA ALA A 69 -1.40 -4.17 7.20
C ALA A 69 -1.38 -4.94 8.53
N LEU A 70 -2.53 -5.50 8.92
CA LEU A 70 -2.66 -6.36 10.08
C LEU A 70 -1.78 -7.61 9.98
N SER A 71 -1.73 -8.26 8.82
CA SER A 71 -0.94 -9.48 8.61
C SER A 71 0.56 -9.27 8.78
N LEU A 72 1.05 -8.07 8.44
CA LEU A 72 2.45 -7.68 8.58
C LEU A 72 2.84 -7.35 10.04
N LYS A 73 1.86 -7.28 10.95
CA LYS A 73 2.04 -6.91 12.36
C LYS A 73 2.68 -5.53 12.55
N GLU A 74 2.41 -4.62 11.62
CA GLU A 74 2.86 -3.24 11.69
C GLU A 74 1.70 -2.35 12.15
N ALA A 75 1.98 -1.34 12.98
CA ALA A 75 0.99 -0.36 13.42
C ALA A 75 0.72 0.69 12.31
N LEU A 76 0.28 0.22 11.14
CA LEU A 76 0.02 1.01 9.94
C LEU A 76 -1.38 0.72 9.41
N SER A 77 -1.99 1.69 8.72
CA SER A 77 -3.23 1.47 7.96
C SER A 77 -2.93 0.85 6.59
N GLY A 78 -3.95 0.30 5.94
CA GLY A 78 -3.86 -0.19 4.56
C GLY A 78 -3.37 0.89 3.58
N PHE A 79 -3.83 2.12 3.75
CA PHE A 79 -3.34 3.29 3.01
C PHE A 79 -1.81 3.46 3.15
N ASN A 80 -1.28 3.40 4.37
CA ASN A 80 0.16 3.53 4.60
C ASN A 80 0.96 2.41 3.93
N ILE A 81 0.41 1.19 3.91
CA ILE A 81 1.04 0.04 3.22
C ILE A 81 1.03 0.24 1.71
N TYR A 82 -0.10 0.62 1.12
CA TYR A 82 -0.20 0.92 -0.31
C TYR A 82 0.79 1.99 -0.72
N VAL A 83 0.77 3.15 -0.04
CA VAL A 83 1.68 4.28 -0.34
C VAL A 83 3.14 3.82 -0.25
N ARG A 84 3.50 3.05 0.77
CA ARG A 84 4.86 2.50 0.90
C ARG A 84 5.26 1.63 -0.28
N LEU A 85 4.37 0.76 -0.76
CA LEU A 85 4.68 -0.13 -1.89
C LEU A 85 4.74 0.65 -3.21
N LYS A 86 3.78 1.56 -3.45
CA LYS A 86 3.74 2.39 -4.64
C LYS A 86 4.96 3.31 -4.75
N VAL A 87 5.37 3.95 -3.64
CA VAL A 87 6.61 4.74 -3.60
C VAL A 87 7.84 3.89 -3.93
N LYS A 88 7.91 2.64 -3.42
CA LYS A 88 9.01 1.72 -3.78
C LYS A 88 9.02 1.37 -5.27
N ALA A 89 7.86 1.17 -5.88
CA ALA A 89 7.74 0.90 -7.31
C ALA A 89 8.17 2.11 -8.15
N LEU A 90 7.73 3.33 -7.78
CA LEU A 90 8.12 4.57 -8.45
C LEU A 90 9.64 4.82 -8.37
N ILE A 91 10.24 4.62 -7.19
CA ILE A 91 11.70 4.71 -7.01
C ILE A 91 12.44 3.67 -7.88
N ALA A 92 11.87 2.48 -8.03
CA ALA A 92 12.44 1.42 -8.86
C ALA A 92 12.14 1.60 -10.36
N ALA A 93 11.40 2.64 -10.76
CA ALA A 93 10.90 2.86 -12.11
C ALA A 93 10.14 1.65 -12.70
N VAL A 94 9.39 0.95 -11.84
CA VAL A 94 8.55 -0.19 -12.23
C VAL A 94 7.12 0.31 -12.45
N THR A 95 6.53 -0.08 -13.58
CA THR A 95 5.11 0.20 -13.89
C THR A 95 4.22 -0.48 -12.86
N TRP A 96 3.23 0.26 -12.37
CA TRP A 96 2.25 -0.26 -11.41
C TRP A 96 0.86 0.03 -11.90
N GLU A 97 0.20 -1.02 -12.39
CA GLU A 97 -1.22 -1.02 -12.74
C GLU A 97 -2.05 -1.50 -11.56
N SER A 98 -2.96 -0.65 -11.09
CA SER A 98 -3.80 -0.98 -9.95
C SER A 98 -4.83 -2.05 -10.33
N PHE A 99 -5.19 -2.86 -9.35
CA PHE A 99 -6.33 -3.76 -9.41
C PHE A 99 -7.39 -3.21 -8.46
N THR A 100 -8.60 -3.00 -8.97
CA THR A 100 -9.73 -2.43 -8.23
C THR A 100 -10.98 -3.29 -8.41
N GLU A 101 -12.02 -3.02 -7.62
CA GLU A 101 -13.28 -3.77 -7.68
C GLU A 101 -13.04 -5.29 -7.56
N VAL A 102 -12.09 -5.67 -6.70
CA VAL A 102 -11.72 -7.08 -6.54
C VAL A 102 -12.82 -7.81 -5.80
N SER A 103 -13.33 -8.87 -6.40
CA SER A 103 -14.41 -9.69 -5.85
C SER A 103 -13.99 -11.15 -5.74
N PRO A 104 -14.29 -11.83 -4.61
CA PRO A 104 -14.12 -13.27 -4.50
C PRO A 104 -15.12 -14.08 -5.35
N GLY A 105 -16.07 -13.42 -6.02
CA GLY A 105 -17.16 -14.08 -6.72
C GLY A 105 -18.19 -14.69 -5.77
N THR A 106 -18.89 -15.71 -6.23
CA THR A 106 -19.81 -16.52 -5.42
C THR A 106 -19.18 -17.89 -5.20
N PRO A 107 -18.61 -18.16 -4.01
CA PRO A 107 -18.01 -19.44 -3.72
C PRO A 107 -19.02 -20.59 -3.80
N THR A 108 -18.56 -21.71 -4.30
CA THR A 108 -19.25 -23.00 -4.33
C THR A 108 -18.62 -23.93 -3.28
N VAL A 109 -18.96 -25.22 -3.34
CA VAL A 109 -18.44 -26.23 -2.40
C VAL A 109 -16.94 -26.45 -2.58
N ASP A 110 -16.42 -26.28 -3.81
CA ASP A 110 -15.07 -26.66 -4.20
C ASP A 110 -14.36 -25.62 -5.10
N GLY A 111 -14.96 -24.44 -5.29
CA GLY A 111 -14.34 -23.43 -6.13
C GLY A 111 -14.99 -22.05 -6.06
N THR A 112 -14.36 -21.08 -6.71
CA THR A 112 -14.92 -19.73 -6.92
C THR A 112 -14.23 -19.06 -8.12
N THR A 113 -14.83 -18.01 -8.65
CA THR A 113 -14.21 -17.18 -9.71
C THR A 113 -13.86 -15.81 -9.14
N ILE A 114 -12.57 -15.53 -9.03
CA ILE A 114 -12.05 -14.24 -8.59
C ILE A 114 -12.09 -13.28 -9.77
N THR A 115 -12.65 -12.08 -9.55
CA THR A 115 -12.68 -11.03 -10.57
C THR A 115 -12.04 -9.75 -10.07
N ALA A 116 -11.47 -8.95 -10.97
CA ALA A 116 -10.95 -7.62 -10.67
C ALA A 116 -10.93 -6.74 -11.93
N LYS A 117 -10.99 -5.43 -11.75
CA LYS A 117 -10.73 -4.43 -12.79
C LYS A 117 -9.25 -4.08 -12.79
N THR A 118 -8.63 -4.08 -13.97
CA THR A 118 -7.24 -3.65 -14.15
C THR A 118 -6.94 -3.36 -15.61
N GLU A 119 -6.13 -2.34 -15.86
CA GLU A 119 -5.61 -2.03 -17.21
C GLU A 119 -4.35 -2.86 -17.55
N LEU A 120 -3.91 -3.74 -16.64
CA LEU A 120 -2.79 -4.63 -16.88
C LEU A 120 -3.09 -5.56 -18.06
N LEU A 121 -2.15 -5.70 -19.00
CA LEU A 121 -2.30 -6.54 -20.19
C LEU A 121 -1.40 -7.80 -20.16
N THR A 122 -0.69 -8.01 -19.05
CA THR A 122 0.23 -9.13 -18.83
C THR A 122 -0.31 -10.08 -17.77
N ALA A 123 0.31 -11.26 -17.68
CA ALA A 123 -0.06 -12.26 -16.69
C ALA A 123 0.10 -11.73 -15.24
N CYS A 124 -0.83 -12.15 -14.39
CA CYS A 124 -0.82 -11.94 -12.96
C CYS A 124 -1.14 -13.26 -12.25
N ASP A 125 -0.68 -13.40 -11.01
CA ASP A 125 -0.89 -14.58 -10.20
C ASP A 125 -1.87 -14.25 -9.06
N VAL A 126 -2.87 -15.12 -8.86
CA VAL A 126 -3.75 -15.13 -7.68
C VAL A 126 -3.16 -16.09 -6.67
N TYR A 127 -2.60 -15.55 -5.60
CA TYR A 127 -2.08 -16.33 -4.49
C TYR A 127 -3.17 -16.59 -3.47
N TYR A 128 -3.36 -17.84 -3.03
CA TYR A 128 -4.41 -18.20 -2.09
C TYR A 128 -3.99 -19.27 -1.07
N GLY A 129 -4.74 -19.35 0.04
CA GLY A 129 -4.51 -20.34 1.09
C GLY A 129 -5.45 -20.16 2.28
N THR A 130 -5.38 -21.06 3.26
CA THR A 130 -6.29 -21.07 4.42
C THR A 130 -5.82 -20.18 5.58
N LYS A 131 -4.67 -19.52 5.41
CA LYS A 131 -4.07 -18.63 6.40
C LYS A 131 -3.66 -17.33 5.75
N ILE A 132 -3.98 -16.21 6.42
CA ILE A 132 -3.61 -14.85 6.01
C ILE A 132 -2.10 -14.64 5.77
N THR A 133 -1.24 -15.45 6.40
CA THR A 133 0.23 -15.36 6.24
C THR A 133 0.84 -16.49 5.40
N ALA A 134 0.03 -17.42 4.91
CA ALA A 134 0.48 -18.60 4.17
C ALA A 134 -0.48 -18.91 3.02
N MET A 135 -0.34 -18.11 1.96
CA MET A 135 -1.05 -18.24 0.67
C MET A 135 -0.05 -18.75 -0.38
N PHE A 136 0.24 -20.05 -0.34
CA PHE A 136 1.28 -20.68 -1.17
C PHE A 136 0.77 -21.26 -2.47
N ASN A 137 -0.56 -21.46 -2.59
CA ASN A 137 -1.15 -21.90 -3.83
C ASN A 137 -1.25 -20.71 -4.77
N THR A 138 -1.16 -20.95 -6.07
CA THR A 138 -1.22 -19.91 -7.09
C THR A 138 -2.01 -20.39 -8.29
N GLU A 139 -2.83 -19.51 -8.85
CA GLU A 139 -3.43 -19.67 -10.17
C GLU A 139 -3.10 -18.46 -11.02
N GLU A 140 -2.74 -18.67 -12.27
CA GLU A 140 -2.41 -17.59 -13.20
C GLU A 140 -3.67 -17.07 -13.89
N GLY A 141 -3.74 -15.76 -14.09
CA GLY A 141 -4.74 -15.10 -14.90
C GLY A 141 -4.10 -14.07 -15.82
N THR A 142 -4.72 -13.83 -16.97
CA THR A 142 -4.37 -12.71 -17.85
C THR A 142 -5.60 -11.84 -18.03
N PRO A 143 -5.56 -10.55 -17.63
CA PRO A 143 -6.70 -9.66 -17.83
C PRO A 143 -6.98 -9.46 -19.33
N VAL A 144 -8.26 -9.33 -19.67
CA VAL A 144 -8.74 -9.11 -21.03
C VAL A 144 -9.74 -7.96 -21.00
N ALA A 145 -9.52 -6.96 -21.85
CA ALA A 145 -10.42 -5.80 -21.99
C ALA A 145 -10.73 -5.07 -20.66
N GLY A 146 -9.73 -4.95 -19.76
CA GLY A 146 -9.89 -4.26 -18.48
C GLY A 146 -10.37 -5.16 -17.33
N ASP A 147 -10.67 -6.42 -17.62
CA ASP A 147 -11.25 -7.38 -16.69
C ASP A 147 -10.34 -8.59 -16.46
N LEU A 148 -10.05 -8.90 -15.20
CA LEU A 148 -9.43 -10.14 -14.78
C LEU A 148 -10.51 -11.11 -14.29
N SER A 149 -10.42 -12.36 -14.73
CA SER A 149 -11.26 -13.47 -14.25
C SER A 149 -10.38 -14.71 -14.07
N VAL A 150 -10.33 -15.26 -12.85
CA VAL A 150 -9.51 -16.43 -12.51
C VAL A 150 -10.35 -17.43 -11.71
N GLU A 151 -10.41 -18.67 -12.21
CA GLU A 151 -11.13 -19.76 -11.55
C GLU A 151 -10.21 -20.47 -10.56
N LEU A 152 -10.68 -20.60 -9.31
CA LEU A 152 -10.08 -21.43 -8.28
C LEU A 152 -10.92 -22.69 -8.14
N THR A 153 -10.31 -23.86 -8.22
CA THR A 153 -10.97 -25.17 -8.10
C THR A 153 -10.26 -26.06 -7.07
N GLY A 154 -10.87 -27.19 -6.72
CA GLY A 154 -10.29 -28.15 -5.78
C GLY A 154 -10.17 -27.62 -4.35
N LEU A 155 -11.01 -26.66 -3.97
CA LEU A 155 -11.08 -26.10 -2.63
C LEU A 155 -11.82 -27.06 -1.69
N THR A 156 -11.47 -27.02 -0.41
CA THR A 156 -12.15 -27.81 0.62
C THR A 156 -13.44 -27.10 1.02
N ALA A 157 -14.56 -27.81 1.05
CA ALA A 157 -15.85 -27.28 1.51
C ALA A 157 -15.79 -26.71 2.95
N SER A 158 -16.70 -25.79 3.26
CA SER A 158 -16.79 -25.10 4.57
C SER A 158 -15.44 -24.57 5.09
N THR A 159 -14.57 -24.09 4.20
CA THR A 159 -13.24 -23.61 4.55
C THR A 159 -13.07 -22.15 4.16
N LYS A 160 -12.52 -21.38 5.08
CA LYS A 160 -12.13 -19.99 4.84
C LYS A 160 -10.80 -19.91 4.09
N TYR A 161 -10.81 -19.22 2.96
CA TYR A 161 -9.64 -18.93 2.15
C TYR A 161 -9.33 -17.43 2.17
N TYR A 162 -8.05 -17.13 2.06
CA TYR A 162 -7.49 -15.79 1.87
C TYR A 162 -6.79 -15.75 0.53
N PHE A 163 -6.84 -14.62 -0.15
CA PHE A 163 -6.13 -14.43 -1.42
C PHE A 163 -5.67 -13.00 -1.64
N TYR A 164 -4.71 -12.83 -2.55
CA TYR A 164 -4.34 -11.54 -3.14
C TYR A 164 -3.87 -11.75 -4.58
N ILE A 165 -3.90 -10.68 -5.37
CA ILE A 165 -3.48 -10.66 -6.77
C ILE A 165 -2.16 -9.91 -6.85
N LYS A 166 -1.25 -10.39 -7.71
CA LYS A 166 0.03 -9.74 -7.96
C LYS A 166 0.42 -9.86 -9.43
N ASP A 167 0.89 -8.77 -10.02
CA ASP A 167 1.50 -8.79 -11.36
C ASP A 167 2.77 -9.66 -11.35
N LYS A 168 2.88 -10.55 -12.35
CA LYS A 168 3.93 -11.56 -12.47
C LYS A 168 5.30 -10.99 -12.84
N THR A 169 5.35 -9.79 -13.40
CA THR A 169 6.54 -9.26 -14.10
C THR A 169 7.69 -8.90 -13.16
N ASP A 170 7.41 -8.21 -12.04
CA ASP A 170 8.44 -7.76 -11.09
C ASP A 170 7.98 -8.00 -9.64
N PRO A 171 8.86 -8.38 -8.70
CA PRO A 171 8.45 -8.54 -7.31
C PRO A 171 7.92 -7.26 -6.63
N LYS A 172 8.28 -6.07 -7.14
CA LYS A 172 7.83 -4.73 -6.72
C LYS A 172 6.67 -4.20 -7.57
N SER A 173 6.19 -4.99 -8.52
CA SER A 173 5.01 -4.69 -9.33
C SER A 173 3.76 -4.53 -8.47
N ALA A 174 2.66 -4.17 -9.13
CA ALA A 174 1.39 -4.01 -8.49
C ALA A 174 0.91 -5.28 -7.79
N ARG A 175 0.30 -5.08 -6.63
CA ARG A 175 -0.44 -6.10 -5.90
C ARG A 175 -1.66 -5.50 -5.25
N THR A 176 -2.58 -6.36 -4.86
CA THR A 176 -3.71 -5.98 -4.03
C THR A 176 -3.44 -6.15 -2.54
N GLY A 177 -4.39 -5.67 -1.73
CA GLY A 177 -4.57 -6.10 -0.34
C GLY A 177 -4.94 -7.58 -0.23
N ILE A 178 -5.23 -8.06 0.98
CA ILE A 178 -5.63 -9.46 1.19
C ILE A 178 -7.15 -9.52 1.37
N TYR A 179 -7.80 -10.36 0.58
CA TYR A 179 -9.23 -10.62 0.61
C TYR A 179 -9.49 -12.00 1.23
N SER A 180 -10.75 -12.31 1.53
CA SER A 180 -11.14 -13.63 2.01
C SER A 180 -12.53 -14.02 1.57
N PHE A 181 -12.77 -15.32 1.43
CA PHE A 181 -14.07 -15.91 1.19
C PHE A 181 -14.19 -17.25 1.90
N GLU A 182 -15.39 -17.83 1.92
CA GLU A 182 -15.66 -19.13 2.51
C GLU A 182 -16.44 -19.97 1.50
N THR A 183 -15.95 -21.17 1.22
CA THR A 183 -16.64 -22.15 0.37
C THR A 183 -17.92 -22.63 1.05
N THR A 184 -18.94 -22.98 0.27
CA THR A 184 -20.22 -23.44 0.83
C THR A 184 -20.09 -24.82 1.49
N ALA A 185 -21.07 -25.14 2.33
CA ALA A 185 -21.22 -26.49 2.87
C ALA A 185 -21.67 -27.47 1.79
N VAL A 186 -21.42 -28.76 2.05
CA VAL A 186 -21.90 -29.90 1.25
C VAL A 186 -23.40 -30.09 1.42
#